data_AF-A0A6A5H1Y0-F1
#
_entry.id   AF-A0A6A5H1Y0-F1
#
_cell.length_a   1.000
_cell.length_b   1.000
_cell.length_c   1.000
_cell.angle_alpha   90.00
_cell.angle_beta   90.00
_cell.angle_gamma   90.00
#
_symmetry.space_group_name_H-M   'P 1'
#
loop_
_entity.id
_entity.type
_entity.pdbx_description
1 polymer ?
#
loop_
_entity_poly.entity_id
_entity_poly.type
_entity_poly.pdbx_seq_one_letter_code
_entity_poly.pdbx_strand_id
1 'polypeptide(L)'
;MEVNRMAWRNQMPQELRDHLVGKLIRAIFPQESDLPQDQVEQMNVIEDAKTIERELFETATDREQYYNLLAEKIYSIQRDIRQSGH
;
A
#
# COMPACT_ATOMS: atom_id res chain seq x y z
N MET A 1 12.75 14.29 26.33
CA MET A 1 11.34 14.00 25.99
C MET A 1 11.36 13.23 24.69
N GLU A 2 11.22 11.90 24.76
CA GLU A 2 11.16 11.10 23.54
C GLU A 2 9.76 11.27 22.97
N VAL A 3 9.66 12.10 21.92
CA VAL A 3 8.42 12.32 21.18
C VAL A 3 7.89 10.94 20.81
N ASN A 4 6.65 10.66 21.19
CA ASN A 4 6.01 9.36 21.04
C ASN A 4 5.84 9.05 19.54
N ARG A 5 6.90 8.51 18.93
CA ARG A 5 7.00 8.14 17.50
C ARG A 5 5.97 7.10 17.07
N MET A 6 5.19 6.55 18.00
CA MET A 6 4.12 5.58 17.73
C MET A 6 2.71 6.07 18.10
N ALA A 7 2.57 7.32 18.56
CA ALA A 7 1.25 7.87 18.91
C ALA A 7 0.33 7.96 17.68
N TRP A 8 0.88 8.23 16.50
CA TRP A 8 0.12 8.25 15.25
C TRP A 8 -0.36 6.85 14.84
N ARG A 9 0.40 5.80 15.16
CA ARG A 9 0.05 4.40 14.89
C ARG A 9 -1.21 3.99 15.63
N ASN A 10 -1.35 4.42 16.89
CA ASN A 10 -2.54 4.18 17.70
C ASN A 10 -3.76 5.02 17.26
N GLN A 11 -3.52 6.16 16.59
CA GLN A 11 -4.57 7.01 16.05
C GLN A 11 -5.03 6.57 14.65
N MET A 12 -4.35 5.61 14.01
CA MET A 12 -4.72 5.12 12.70
C MET A 12 -5.76 3.99 12.81
N PRO A 13 -6.97 4.20 12.27
CA PRO A 13 -7.97 3.15 12.25
C PRO A 13 -7.62 2.08 11.20
N GLN A 14 -8.01 0.84 11.48
CA GLN A 14 -7.72 -0.29 10.58
C GLN A 14 -8.37 -0.12 9.20
N GLU A 15 -9.54 0.53 9.13
CA GLU A 15 -10.22 0.87 7.87
C GLU A 15 -9.36 1.72 6.92
N LEU A 16 -8.55 2.62 7.49
CA LEU A 16 -7.69 3.49 6.69
C LEU A 16 -6.56 2.68 6.08
N ARG A 17 -5.98 1.75 6.84
CA ARG A 17 -4.94 0.83 6.35
C ARG A 17 -5.51 -0.05 5.24
N ASP A 18 -6.72 -0.59 5.44
CA ASP A 18 -7.41 -1.39 4.42
C ASP A 18 -7.67 -0.59 3.13
N HIS A 19 -8.09 0.67 3.27
CA HIS A 19 -8.26 1.57 2.12
C HIS A 19 -6.95 1.83 1.37
N LEU A 20 -5.82 1.95 2.09
CA LEU A 20 -4.50 2.16 1.48
C LEU A 20 -3.98 0.91 0.78
N VAL A 21 -4.21 -0.28 1.35
CA VAL A 21 -3.97 -1.57 0.68
C VAL A 21 -4.78 -1.65 -0.62
N GLY A 22 -6.06 -1.28 -0.59
CA GLY A 22 -6.89 -1.24 -1.80
C GLY A 22 -6.33 -0.29 -2.87
N LYS A 23 -5.74 0.85 -2.47
CA LYS A 23 -5.04 1.75 -3.41
C LYS A 23 -3.77 1.16 -4.00
N LEU A 24 -3.00 0.40 -3.22
CA LEU A 24 -1.84 -0.34 -3.73
C LEU A 24 -2.27 -1.37 -4.77
N ILE A 25 -3.31 -2.15 -4.48
CA ILE A 25 -3.84 -3.14 -5.43
C ILE A 25 -4.30 -2.46 -6.71
N ARG A 26 -5.03 -1.34 -6.63
CA ARG A 26 -5.48 -0.59 -7.81
C ARG A 26 -4.35 0.08 -8.59
N ALA A 27 -3.23 0.35 -7.95
CA ALA A 27 -2.03 0.85 -8.60
C ALA A 27 -1.34 -0.24 -9.43
N ILE A 28 -1.39 -1.49 -8.94
CA ILE A 28 -0.84 -2.68 -9.62
C ILE A 28 -1.82 -3.16 -10.71
N PHE A 29 -3.10 -3.25 -10.39
CA PHE A 29 -4.19 -3.70 -11.24
C PHE A 29 -5.17 -2.55 -11.48
N PRO A 30 -4.91 -1.69 -12.50
CA PRO A 30 -5.76 -0.54 -12.78
C PRO A 30 -7.15 -0.93 -13.31
N GLN A 31 -7.27 -2.12 -13.91
CA GLN A 31 -8.48 -2.68 -14.49
C GLN A 31 -8.90 -3.94 -13.72
N GLU A 32 -10.21 -4.16 -13.57
CA GLU A 32 -10.74 -5.37 -12.93
C GLU A 32 -10.41 -6.63 -13.73
N SER A 33 -10.21 -6.50 -15.06
CA SER A 33 -9.79 -7.58 -15.95
C SER A 33 -8.34 -8.01 -15.77
N ASP A 34 -7.52 -7.17 -15.12
CA ASP A 34 -6.11 -7.43 -14.84
C ASP A 34 -5.96 -8.23 -13.54
N LEU A 35 -6.98 -8.22 -12.68
CA LEU A 35 -7.01 -9.05 -11.49
C LEU A 35 -7.07 -10.53 -11.87
N PRO A 36 -6.32 -11.38 -11.18
CA PRO A 36 -6.37 -12.81 -11.42
C PRO A 36 -7.78 -13.34 -11.20
N GLN A 37 -8.18 -14.29 -12.05
CA GLN A 37 -9.48 -14.96 -11.95
C GLN A 37 -9.50 -15.99 -10.82
N ASP A 38 -8.33 -16.52 -10.45
CA ASP A 38 -8.19 -17.48 -9.38
C ASP A 38 -8.23 -16.80 -8.00
N GLN A 39 -9.04 -17.34 -7.10
CA GLN A 39 -9.22 -16.79 -5.76
C GLN A 39 -7.92 -16.82 -4.93
N VAL A 40 -7.05 -17.82 -5.12
CA VAL A 40 -5.77 -17.93 -4.42
C VAL A 40 -4.82 -16.84 -4.91
N GLU A 41 -4.75 -16.60 -6.21
CA GLU A 41 -3.94 -15.51 -6.77
C GLU A 41 -4.44 -14.13 -6.31
N GLN A 42 -5.76 -13.92 -6.26
CA GLN A 42 -6.33 -12.69 -5.69
C GLN A 42 -5.92 -12.51 -4.23
N MET A 43 -5.92 -13.60 -3.46
CA MET A 43 -5.50 -13.56 -2.06
C MET A 43 -4.02 -13.23 -1.94
N ASN A 44 -3.16 -13.83 -2.77
CA ASN A 44 -1.73 -13.53 -2.81
C ASN A 44 -1.48 -12.04 -3.11
N VAL A 45 -2.18 -11.45 -4.08
CA VAL A 45 -2.08 -10.00 -4.38
C VAL A 45 -2.45 -9.14 -3.17
N ILE A 46 -3.51 -9.51 -2.46
CA ILE A 46 -3.93 -8.79 -1.25
C ILE A 46 -2.88 -8.94 -0.15
N GLU A 47 -2.28 -10.12 0.02
CA GLU A 47 -1.21 -10.37 0.99
C GLU A 47 0.06 -9.60 0.66
N ASP A 48 0.45 -9.53 -0.61
CA ASP A 48 1.57 -8.70 -1.09
C ASP A 48 1.33 -7.22 -0.77
N ALA A 49 0.16 -6.68 -1.13
CA ALA A 49 -0.18 -5.29 -0.85
C ALA A 49 -0.22 -4.98 0.65
N LYS A 50 -0.73 -5.91 1.47
CA LYS A 50 -0.69 -5.81 2.94
C LYS A 50 0.73 -5.85 3.49
N THR A 51 1.59 -6.68 2.93
CA THR A 51 3.00 -6.78 3.33
C THR A 51 3.72 -5.47 3.07
N ILE A 52 3.56 -4.91 1.87
CA ILE A 52 4.12 -3.60 1.51
C ILE A 52 3.61 -2.50 2.46
N GLU A 53 2.29 -2.43 2.68
CA GLU A 53 1.71 -1.45 3.58
C GLU A 53 2.28 -1.58 5.00
N ARG A 54 2.42 -2.81 5.49
CA ARG A 54 2.98 -3.09 6.81
C ARG A 54 4.44 -2.66 6.90
N GLU A 55 5.27 -2.97 5.91
CA GLU A 55 6.67 -2.53 5.87
C GLU A 55 6.78 -1.00 5.91
N LEU A 56 5.94 -0.30 5.14
CA LEU A 56 5.87 1.16 5.15
C LEU A 56 5.39 1.70 6.49
N PHE A 57 4.41 1.05 7.13
CA PHE A 57 3.90 1.41 8.43
C PHE A 57 4.95 1.24 9.55
N GLU A 58 5.76 0.18 9.47
CA GLU A 58 6.84 -0.08 10.42
C GLU A 58 8.02 0.88 10.21
N THR A 59 8.35 1.19 8.94
CA THR A 59 9.42 2.12 8.55
C THR A 59 9.09 3.57 8.90
N ALA A 60 7.83 3.97 8.75
CA ALA A 60 7.41 5.35 8.96
C ALA A 60 7.57 5.78 10.43
N THR A 61 8.13 6.96 10.64
CA THR A 61 8.22 7.61 11.95
C THR A 61 6.97 8.40 12.31
N ASP A 62 6.22 8.85 11.29
CA ASP A 62 5.10 9.78 11.43
C ASP A 62 4.00 9.47 10.41
N ARG A 63 2.78 9.94 10.70
CA ARG A 63 1.63 9.83 9.80
C ARG A 63 1.97 10.37 8.40
N GLU A 64 2.56 11.55 8.32
CA GLU A 64 2.85 12.22 7.05
C GLU A 64 3.88 11.44 6.22
N GLN A 65 4.94 10.95 6.86
CA GLN A 65 5.96 10.11 6.21
C GLN A 65 5.35 8.82 5.66
N TYR A 66 4.46 8.17 6.42
CA TYR A 66 3.75 6.97 5.96
C TYR A 66 2.92 7.22 4.69
N TYR A 67 2.16 8.32 4.61
CA TYR A 67 1.43 8.67 3.39
C TYR A 67 2.35 9.00 2.22
N ASN A 68 3.44 9.73 2.45
CA ASN A 68 4.40 10.06 1.42
C ASN A 68 5.05 8.79 0.84
N LEU A 69 5.50 7.88 1.69
CA LEU A 69 6.07 6.59 1.27
C LEU A 69 5.08 5.75 0.48
N LEU A 70 3.82 5.68 0.93
CA LEU A 70 2.77 4.98 0.19
C LEU A 70 2.48 5.59 -1.17
N ALA A 71 2.36 6.92 -1.24
CA ALA A 71 2.12 7.63 -2.49
C ALA A 71 3.28 7.43 -3.47
N GLU A 72 4.51 7.50 -2.98
CA GLU A 72 5.71 7.23 -3.77
C GLU A 72 5.74 5.79 -4.28
N LYS A 73 5.43 4.81 -3.41
CA LYS A 73 5.37 3.39 -3.79
C LYS A 73 4.31 3.14 -4.86
N ILE A 74 3.10 3.67 -4.68
CA ILE A 74 2.00 3.60 -5.65
C ILE A 74 2.40 4.24 -6.98
N TYR A 75 3.00 5.43 -6.93
CA TYR A 75 3.41 6.14 -8.13
C TYR A 75 4.51 5.41 -8.89
N SER A 76 5.49 4.85 -8.17
CA SER A 76 6.58 4.05 -8.73
C SER A 76 6.03 2.81 -9.45
N ILE A 77 5.12 2.06 -8.79
CA ILE A 77 4.44 0.90 -9.38
C ILE A 77 3.67 1.28 -10.64
N GLN A 78 2.81 2.31 -10.57
CA GLN A 78 2.03 2.74 -11.73
C GLN A 78 2.90 3.19 -12.90
N ARG A 79 4.02 3.85 -12.60
CA ARG A 79 4.97 4.29 -13.61
C ARG A 79 5.65 3.08 -14.25
N ASP A 80 6.09 2.12 -13.46
CA ASP A 80 6.75 0.90 -13.94
C ASP A 80 5.84 0.08 -14.85
N ILE A 81 4.57 -0.09 -14.47
CA ILE A 81 3.56 -0.78 -15.27
C ILE A 81 3.28 -0.03 -16.58
N ARG A 82 3.12 1.30 -16.53
CA ARG A 82 2.93 2.11 -17.74
C ARG A 82 4.16 2.09 -18.66
N GLN A 83 5.35 1.99 -18.10
CA GLN A 83 6.59 1.99 -18.86
C GLN A 83 6.91 0.61 -19.45
N SER A 84 6.48 -0.47 -18.78
CA SER A 84 6.62 -1.86 -19.25
C SER A 84 5.56 -2.25 -20.28
N GLY A 85 4.48 -1.48 -20.41
CA GLY A 85 3.45 -1.66 -21.44
C GLY A 85 3.79 -1.05 -22.82
N HIS A 86 5.05 -0.71 -23.10
CA HIS A 86 5.50 -0.20 -24.41
C HIS A 86 6.36 -1.21 -25.18
#